data_AF-A0A7V5I877-F1
#
_entry.id   AF-A0A7V5I877-F1
#
_cell.length_a   1.000
_cell.length_b   1.000
_cell.length_c   1.000
_cell.angle_alpha   90.00
_cell.angle_beta   90.00
_cell.angle_gamma   90.00
#
_symmetry.space_group_name_H-M   'P 1'
#
loop_
_entity.id
_entity.type
_entity.pdbx_description
1 polymer ?
#
loop_
_entity_poly.entity_id
_entity_poly.type
_entity_poly.pdbx_seq_one_letter_code
_entity_poly.pdbx_strand_id
1 'polypeptide(L)'
;MSAVFMARTQCELETLERRQNRLSRFHIHGWRWHQAALVRDAKRFESAVRKSKCDWGGNQCSAQSLNSAVRWLLDTNLRDFRLVQNEVFLPFLQKNLPTETFAPIQRTIERHDRCIQELEKRIRDEVEACAIPSQCPQHRQRLEQAARLLSRQMEQAYTSQQLMVIATVAERIPTSVQRGFEEQVRRRLSMEQKRLHVVSFHEAIKDDPEELARFKATLPAPVRLLLGNWRKRWYLPATRQLDSCVRREFAAGRAGTPTSQ
;
A
#
# COMPACT_ATOMS: atom_id res chain seq x y z
N MET A 1 -3.56 6.10 -44.24
CA MET A 1 -3.73 5.50 -42.90
C MET A 1 -4.62 4.28 -43.03
N SER A 2 -4.15 3.11 -42.57
CA SER A 2 -4.85 1.83 -42.80
C SER A 2 -6.09 1.70 -41.90
N ALA A 3 -7.18 1.11 -42.43
CA ALA A 3 -8.40 0.81 -41.69
C ALA A 3 -8.15 -0.04 -40.41
N VAL A 4 -7.09 -0.86 -40.42
CA VAL A 4 -6.64 -1.65 -39.27
C VAL A 4 -6.09 -0.78 -38.12
N PHE A 5 -5.45 0.34 -38.46
CA PHE A 5 -4.96 1.30 -37.46
C PHE A 5 -6.15 2.03 -36.81
N MET A 6 -7.11 2.50 -37.61
CA MET A 6 -8.33 3.16 -37.14
C MET A 6 -9.17 2.25 -36.23
N ALA A 7 -9.35 0.97 -36.60
CA ALA A 7 -10.11 0.01 -35.79
C ALA A 7 -9.43 -0.33 -34.45
N ARG A 8 -8.10 -0.39 -34.40
CA ARG A 8 -7.34 -0.56 -33.15
C ARG A 8 -7.49 0.65 -32.24
N THR A 9 -7.31 1.86 -32.77
CA THR A 9 -7.45 3.10 -32.00
C THR A 9 -8.87 3.26 -31.44
N GLN A 10 -9.90 2.89 -32.21
CA GLN A 10 -11.28 2.98 -31.77
C GLN A 10 -11.62 1.99 -30.64
N CYS A 11 -11.14 0.74 -30.74
CA CYS A 11 -11.29 -0.25 -29.66
C CYS A 11 -10.57 0.17 -28.36
N GLU A 12 -9.38 0.76 -28.48
CA GLU A 12 -8.62 1.29 -27.34
C GLU A 12 -9.35 2.47 -26.68
N LEU A 13 -9.89 3.40 -27.47
CA LEU A 13 -10.68 4.54 -26.96
C LEU A 13 -11.95 4.07 -26.23
N GLU A 14 -12.73 3.15 -26.82
CA GLU A 14 -13.93 2.61 -26.18
C GLU A 14 -13.60 1.88 -24.87
N THR A 15 -12.45 1.20 -24.81
CA THR A 15 -11.99 0.52 -23.60
C THR A 15 -11.61 1.52 -22.50
N LEU A 16 -10.96 2.62 -22.87
CA LEU A 16 -10.60 3.71 -21.96
C LEU A 16 -11.85 4.43 -21.42
N GLU A 17 -12.80 4.77 -22.28
CA GLU A 17 -14.05 5.43 -21.89
C GLU A 17 -14.87 4.56 -20.94
N ARG A 18 -15.01 3.25 -21.24
CA ARG A 18 -15.70 2.31 -20.34
C ARG A 18 -15.01 2.20 -18.99
N ARG A 19 -13.67 2.19 -18.97
CA ARG A 19 -12.90 2.18 -17.73
C ARG A 19 -13.12 3.47 -16.92
N GLN A 20 -13.10 4.63 -17.56
CA GLN A 20 -13.32 5.92 -16.91
C GLN A 20 -14.75 6.05 -16.36
N ASN A 21 -15.75 5.58 -17.11
CA ASN A 21 -17.14 5.55 -16.67
C ASN A 21 -17.31 4.64 -15.43
N ARG A 22 -16.73 3.43 -15.43
CA ARG A 22 -16.72 2.54 -14.26
C ARG A 22 -16.07 3.20 -13.03
N LEU A 23 -14.96 3.89 -13.21
CA LEU A 23 -14.29 4.63 -12.12
C LEU A 23 -15.13 5.79 -11.58
N SER A 24 -15.95 6.44 -12.41
CA SER A 24 -16.88 7.49 -11.96
C SER A 24 -18.05 6.95 -11.12
N ARG A 25 -18.44 5.69 -11.33
CA ARG A 25 -19.53 5.00 -10.63
C ARG A 25 -19.08 4.20 -9.41
N PHE A 26 -17.78 4.06 -9.21
CA PHE A 26 -17.19 3.41 -8.04
C PHE A 26 -16.90 4.45 -6.96
N HIS A 27 -17.39 4.24 -5.73
CA HIS A 27 -17.27 5.18 -4.62
C HIS A 27 -16.60 4.61 -3.36
N ILE A 28 -16.13 3.36 -3.39
CA ILE A 28 -15.44 2.74 -2.25
C ILE A 28 -13.93 3.07 -2.32
N HIS A 29 -13.61 4.35 -2.44
CA HIS A 29 -12.25 4.81 -2.76
C HIS A 29 -11.26 4.60 -1.62
N GLY A 30 -11.70 4.74 -0.35
CA GLY A 30 -10.83 4.52 0.81
C GLY A 30 -10.18 3.14 0.82
N TRP A 31 -10.95 2.09 0.53
CA TRP A 31 -10.42 0.72 0.42
C TRP A 31 -9.39 0.59 -0.71
N ARG A 32 -9.69 1.17 -1.88
CA ARG A 32 -8.77 1.16 -3.03
C ARG A 32 -7.47 1.92 -2.76
N TRP A 33 -7.54 3.10 -2.14
CA TRP A 33 -6.36 3.88 -1.79
C TRP A 33 -5.52 3.18 -0.72
N HIS A 34 -6.15 2.42 0.18
CA HIS A 34 -5.41 1.58 1.14
C HIS A 34 -4.58 0.51 0.43
N GLN A 35 -5.15 -0.17 -0.57
CA GLN A 35 -4.38 -1.13 -1.38
C GLN A 35 -3.20 -0.46 -2.10
N ALA A 36 -3.42 0.72 -2.70
CA ALA A 36 -2.34 1.49 -3.33
C ALA A 36 -1.24 1.84 -2.31
N ALA A 37 -1.60 2.20 -1.08
CA ALA A 37 -0.66 2.46 0.00
C ALA A 37 0.13 1.21 0.41
N LEU A 38 -0.48 0.02 0.42
CA LEU A 38 0.22 -1.25 0.67
C LEU A 38 1.23 -1.56 -0.44
N VAL A 39 0.85 -1.40 -1.71
CA VAL A 39 1.78 -1.59 -2.84
C VAL A 39 2.97 -0.64 -2.73
N ARG A 40 2.73 0.64 -2.45
CA ARG A 40 3.79 1.63 -2.24
C ARG A 40 4.71 1.23 -1.08
N ASP A 41 4.16 0.88 0.08
CA ASP A 41 4.96 0.60 1.26
C ASP A 41 5.71 -0.74 1.14
N ALA A 42 5.17 -1.73 0.43
CA ALA A 42 5.89 -2.96 0.09
C ALA A 42 7.11 -2.68 -0.81
N LYS A 43 6.96 -1.81 -1.83
CA LYS A 43 8.07 -1.36 -2.67
C LYS A 43 9.13 -0.57 -1.88
N ARG A 44 8.70 0.28 -0.94
CA ARG A 44 9.63 1.00 -0.05
C ARG A 44 10.37 0.03 0.88
N PHE A 45 9.67 -0.97 1.43
CA PHE A 45 10.29 -2.00 2.25
C PHE A 45 11.32 -2.83 1.49
N GLU A 46 10.99 -3.30 0.27
CA GLU A 46 11.95 -3.96 -0.63
C GLU A 46 13.20 -3.10 -0.86
N SER A 47 13.01 -1.80 -1.13
CA SER A 47 14.11 -0.84 -1.29
C SER A 47 14.95 -0.69 -0.01
N ALA A 48 14.31 -0.63 1.15
CA ALA A 48 14.98 -0.53 2.45
C ALA A 48 15.82 -1.77 2.75
N VAL A 49 15.28 -2.97 2.55
CA VAL A 49 15.99 -4.25 2.70
C VAL A 49 17.21 -4.31 1.79
N ARG A 50 17.04 -4.02 0.50
CA ARG A 50 18.15 -4.03 -0.47
C ARG A 50 19.28 -3.08 -0.08
N LYS A 51 18.94 -1.88 0.42
CA LYS A 51 19.90 -0.82 0.81
C LYS A 51 20.50 -1.01 2.20
N SER A 52 19.90 -1.82 3.06
CA SER A 52 20.43 -2.07 4.40
C SER A 52 21.83 -2.70 4.29
N LYS A 53 22.89 -2.00 4.72
CA LYS A 53 24.24 -2.59 4.70
C LYS A 53 24.36 -3.67 5.78
N CYS A 54 25.13 -4.71 5.49
CA CYS A 54 25.40 -5.81 6.43
C CYS A 54 26.51 -5.49 7.47
N ASP A 55 26.79 -4.22 7.78
CA ASP A 55 27.73 -3.85 8.85
C ASP A 55 27.06 -3.98 10.23
N TRP A 56 26.60 -5.18 10.54
CA TRP A 56 26.00 -5.55 11.82
C TRP A 56 27.05 -5.76 12.92
N GLY A 57 28.34 -5.68 12.56
CA GLY A 57 29.47 -5.71 13.48
C GLY A 57 29.81 -4.37 14.16
N GLY A 58 29.07 -3.28 13.88
CA GLY A 58 29.39 -1.97 14.46
C GLY A 58 28.22 -0.99 14.66
N ASN A 59 27.04 -1.23 14.08
CA ASN A 59 25.89 -0.34 14.28
C ASN A 59 24.60 -1.16 14.44
N GLN A 60 24.05 -1.22 15.66
CA GLN A 60 22.72 -1.75 16.02
C GLN A 60 21.53 -1.17 15.21
N CYS A 61 21.81 -0.20 14.33
CA CYS A 61 20.81 0.61 13.65
C CYS A 61 20.10 -0.12 12.49
N SER A 62 20.71 -1.15 11.87
CA SER A 62 20.10 -1.88 10.73
C SER A 62 18.97 -2.83 11.16
N ALA A 63 19.15 -3.62 12.24
CA ALA A 63 18.11 -4.51 12.79
C ALA A 63 16.87 -3.77 13.22
N GLN A 64 17.09 -2.76 14.05
CA GLN A 64 16.00 -2.03 14.69
C GLN A 64 15.22 -1.24 13.63
N SER A 65 15.91 -0.75 12.60
CA SER A 65 15.28 -0.12 11.43
C SER A 65 14.40 -1.12 10.66
N LEU A 66 14.90 -2.31 10.33
CA LEU A 66 14.12 -3.32 9.60
C LEU A 66 12.93 -3.83 10.43
N ASN A 67 13.12 -4.10 11.73
CA ASN A 67 12.03 -4.48 12.64
C ASN A 67 10.93 -3.40 12.71
N SER A 68 11.33 -2.13 12.77
CA SER A 68 10.38 -1.02 12.76
C SER A 68 9.65 -0.90 11.41
N ALA A 69 10.33 -1.14 10.30
CA ALA A 69 9.74 -1.16 8.97
C ALA A 69 8.72 -2.30 8.82
N VAL A 70 9.05 -3.50 9.32
CA VAL A 70 8.14 -4.65 9.41
C VAL A 70 6.93 -4.33 10.27
N ARG A 71 7.12 -3.71 11.44
CA ARG A 71 6.03 -3.32 12.33
C ARG A 71 5.06 -2.34 11.67
N TRP A 72 5.57 -1.37 10.93
CA TRP A 72 4.69 -0.47 10.16
C TRP A 72 3.95 -1.24 9.06
N LEU A 73 4.67 -1.93 8.19
CA LEU A 73 4.08 -2.53 6.98
C LEU A 73 3.10 -3.66 7.34
N LEU A 74 3.54 -4.61 8.16
CA LEU A 74 2.77 -5.82 8.46
C LEU A 74 1.84 -5.63 9.65
N ASP A 75 2.37 -5.16 10.79
CA ASP A 75 1.57 -5.09 12.03
C ASP A 75 0.61 -3.92 12.04
N THR A 76 0.86 -2.86 11.26
CA THR A 76 -0.02 -1.69 11.25
C THR A 76 -0.80 -1.60 9.95
N ASN A 77 -0.12 -1.36 8.83
CA ASN A 77 -0.79 -1.03 7.57
C ASN A 77 -1.58 -2.22 7.01
N LEU A 78 -0.95 -3.39 6.88
CA LEU A 78 -1.59 -4.60 6.35
C LEU A 78 -2.63 -5.18 7.31
N ARG A 79 -2.36 -5.19 8.62
CA ARG A 79 -3.33 -5.61 9.63
C ARG A 79 -4.61 -4.77 9.55
N ASP A 80 -4.48 -3.45 9.52
CA ASP A 80 -5.63 -2.55 9.46
C ASP A 80 -6.39 -2.71 8.13
N PHE A 81 -5.67 -2.96 7.02
CA PHE A 81 -6.32 -3.30 5.75
C PHE A 81 -7.14 -4.58 5.85
N ARG A 82 -6.58 -5.66 6.43
CA ARG A 82 -7.29 -6.92 6.64
C ARG A 82 -8.51 -6.76 7.54
N LEU A 83 -8.40 -5.95 8.60
CA LEU A 83 -9.52 -5.63 9.47
C LEU A 83 -10.68 -5.04 8.66
N VAL A 84 -10.42 -3.99 7.88
CA VAL A 84 -11.43 -3.37 7.02
C VAL A 84 -11.93 -4.34 5.95
N GLN A 85 -11.03 -5.12 5.34
CA GLN A 85 -11.39 -6.06 4.29
C GLN A 85 -12.32 -7.16 4.80
N ASN A 86 -11.97 -7.79 5.92
CA ASN A 86 -12.65 -8.99 6.40
C ASN A 86 -13.91 -8.64 7.21
N GLU A 87 -13.90 -7.55 7.99
CA GLU A 87 -15.04 -7.19 8.84
C GLU A 87 -16.05 -6.26 8.18
N VAL A 88 -15.66 -5.58 7.10
CA VAL A 88 -16.53 -4.57 6.47
C VAL A 88 -16.69 -4.86 4.99
N PHE A 89 -15.60 -4.98 4.24
CA PHE A 89 -15.66 -5.05 2.79
C PHE A 89 -16.26 -6.35 2.26
N LEU A 90 -15.76 -7.50 2.70
CA LEU A 90 -16.28 -8.80 2.27
C LEU A 90 -17.75 -9.00 2.70
N PRO A 91 -18.16 -8.71 3.95
CA PRO A 91 -19.57 -8.75 4.33
C PRO A 91 -20.44 -7.78 3.52
N PHE A 92 -19.93 -6.58 3.21
CA PHE A 92 -20.62 -5.63 2.35
C PHE A 92 -20.84 -6.20 0.94
N LEU A 93 -19.83 -6.83 0.34
CA LEU A 93 -19.97 -7.46 -0.98
C LEU A 93 -20.94 -8.64 -0.93
N GLN A 94 -20.80 -9.52 0.06
CA GLN A 94 -21.68 -10.68 0.24
C GLN A 94 -23.15 -10.27 0.36
N LYS A 95 -23.44 -9.17 1.07
CA LYS A 95 -24.81 -8.65 1.25
C LYS A 95 -25.41 -8.08 -0.04
N ASN A 96 -24.58 -7.49 -0.91
CA ASN A 96 -25.06 -6.69 -2.04
C ASN A 96 -24.82 -7.33 -3.41
N LEU A 97 -24.17 -8.50 -3.46
CA LEU A 97 -23.91 -9.24 -4.70
C LEU A 97 -24.54 -10.63 -4.63
N PRO A 98 -25.02 -11.16 -5.76
CA PRO A 98 -25.40 -12.57 -5.86
C PRO A 98 -24.21 -13.50 -5.52
N THR A 99 -24.49 -14.66 -4.94
CA THR A 99 -23.47 -15.63 -4.49
C THR A 99 -22.52 -16.03 -5.62
N GLU A 100 -23.04 -16.25 -6.81
CA GLU A 100 -22.29 -16.61 -8.02
C GLU A 100 -21.32 -15.50 -8.47
N THR A 101 -21.63 -14.25 -8.15
CA THR A 101 -20.76 -13.09 -8.43
C THR A 101 -19.76 -12.88 -7.29
N PHE A 102 -20.18 -13.08 -6.05
CA PHE A 102 -19.35 -12.87 -4.86
C PHE A 102 -18.27 -13.95 -4.70
N ALA A 103 -18.61 -15.24 -4.88
CA ALA A 103 -17.70 -16.35 -4.61
C ALA A 103 -16.38 -16.32 -5.41
N PRO A 104 -16.34 -15.96 -6.70
CA PRO A 104 -15.08 -15.78 -7.44
C PRO A 104 -14.20 -14.64 -6.89
N ILE A 105 -14.82 -13.52 -6.48
CA ILE A 105 -14.11 -12.38 -5.86
C ILE A 105 -13.49 -12.82 -4.55
N GLN A 106 -14.28 -13.43 -3.67
CA GLN A 106 -13.83 -13.91 -2.37
C GLN A 106 -12.66 -14.89 -2.52
N ARG A 107 -12.80 -15.93 -3.37
CA ARG A 107 -11.73 -16.91 -3.60
C ARG A 107 -10.42 -16.26 -4.09
N THR A 108 -10.53 -15.23 -4.92
CA THR A 108 -9.34 -14.53 -5.42
C THR A 108 -8.66 -13.72 -4.32
N ILE A 109 -9.44 -12.99 -3.51
CA ILE A 109 -8.93 -12.25 -2.35
C ILE A 109 -8.25 -13.22 -1.37
N GLU A 110 -8.91 -14.32 -1.01
CA GLU A 110 -8.37 -15.34 -0.10
C GLU A 110 -7.10 -16.00 -0.64
N ARG A 111 -7.04 -16.28 -1.94
CA ARG A 111 -5.82 -16.82 -2.58
C ARG A 111 -4.66 -15.85 -2.44
N HIS A 112 -4.87 -14.56 -2.72
CA HIS A 112 -3.82 -13.57 -2.56
C HIS A 112 -3.41 -13.41 -1.09
N ASP A 113 -4.38 -13.42 -0.18
CA ASP A 113 -4.12 -13.25 1.25
C ASP A 113 -3.29 -14.40 1.81
N ARG A 114 -3.57 -15.66 1.45
CA ARG A 114 -2.74 -16.81 1.85
C ARG A 114 -1.29 -16.66 1.43
N CYS A 115 -1.03 -16.31 0.16
CA CYS A 115 0.34 -16.10 -0.33
C CYS A 115 1.04 -14.94 0.42
N ILE A 116 0.31 -13.87 0.73
CA ILE A 116 0.84 -12.74 1.49
C ILE A 116 1.17 -13.17 2.93
N GLN A 117 0.31 -13.93 3.60
CA GLN A 117 0.54 -14.43 4.96
C GLN A 117 1.79 -15.33 5.05
N GLU A 118 2.02 -16.19 4.07
CA GLU A 118 3.23 -17.02 4.00
C GLU A 118 4.50 -16.15 3.90
N LEU A 119 4.46 -15.11 3.06
CA LEU A 119 5.56 -14.16 2.89
C LEU A 119 5.78 -13.31 4.14
N GLU A 120 4.72 -12.93 4.86
CA GLU A 120 4.83 -12.23 6.14
C GLU A 120 5.58 -13.05 7.17
N LYS A 121 5.19 -14.32 7.33
CA LYS A 121 5.85 -15.24 8.26
C LYS A 121 7.34 -15.32 7.91
N ARG A 122 7.65 -15.59 6.64
CA ARG A 122 9.04 -15.64 6.16
C ARG A 122 9.80 -14.35 6.42
N ILE A 123 9.22 -13.18 6.15
CA ILE A 123 9.87 -11.89 6.41
C ILE A 123 10.21 -11.73 7.89
N ARG A 124 9.30 -12.11 8.79
CA ARG A 124 9.55 -12.04 10.24
C ARG A 124 10.68 -12.97 10.66
N ASP A 125 10.62 -14.23 10.23
CA ASP A 125 11.63 -15.24 10.55
C ASP A 125 13.03 -14.79 10.10
N GLU A 126 13.15 -14.22 8.88
CA GLU A 126 14.44 -13.76 8.35
C GLU A 126 14.94 -12.48 9.02
N VAL A 127 14.05 -11.55 9.42
CA VAL A 127 14.44 -10.35 10.17
C VAL A 127 14.91 -10.70 11.58
N GLU A 128 14.24 -11.64 12.24
CA GLU A 128 14.63 -12.14 13.55
C GLU A 128 15.98 -12.85 13.49
N ALA A 129 16.18 -13.73 12.51
CA ALA A 129 17.45 -14.41 12.33
C ALA A 129 18.62 -13.46 11.97
N CYS A 130 18.33 -12.33 11.33
CA CYS A 130 19.33 -11.27 11.11
C CYS A 130 19.80 -10.59 12.42
N ALA A 131 19.15 -10.82 13.58
CA ALA A 131 19.64 -10.33 14.87
C ALA A 131 20.97 -10.98 15.28
N ILE A 132 21.31 -12.14 14.71
CA ILE A 132 22.59 -12.84 14.93
C ILE A 132 23.58 -12.41 13.83
N PRO A 133 24.64 -11.63 14.14
CA PRO A 133 25.51 -11.03 13.13
C PRO A 133 26.17 -12.04 12.18
N SER A 134 26.56 -13.21 12.69
CA SER A 134 27.22 -14.26 11.90
C SER A 134 26.32 -14.92 10.85
N GLN A 135 25.00 -14.92 11.05
CA GLN A 135 24.03 -15.56 10.16
C GLN A 135 23.39 -14.54 9.19
N CYS A 136 23.51 -13.24 9.50
CA CYS A 136 22.84 -12.17 8.78
C CYS A 136 23.08 -12.14 7.26
N PRO A 137 24.27 -12.41 6.70
CA PRO A 137 24.46 -12.37 5.24
C PRO A 137 23.52 -13.32 4.48
N GLN A 138 23.35 -14.55 4.95
CA GLN A 138 22.47 -15.54 4.32
C GLN A 138 20.99 -15.18 4.51
N HIS A 139 20.60 -14.80 5.73
CA HIS A 139 19.22 -14.41 6.03
C HIS A 139 18.81 -13.13 5.31
N ARG A 140 19.72 -12.17 5.09
CA ARG A 140 19.43 -10.97 4.31
C ARG A 140 19.08 -11.30 2.86
N GLN A 141 19.81 -12.20 2.22
CA GLN A 141 19.50 -12.57 0.83
C GLN A 141 18.09 -13.20 0.73
N ARG A 142 17.72 -14.05 1.70
CA ARG A 142 16.38 -14.61 1.80
C ARG A 142 15.31 -13.56 2.11
N LEU A 143 15.62 -12.61 2.99
CA LEU A 143 14.76 -11.46 3.30
C LEU A 143 14.52 -10.59 2.07
N GLU A 144 15.56 -10.28 1.30
CA GLU A 144 15.45 -9.51 0.05
C GLU A 144 14.57 -10.23 -0.96
N GLN A 145 14.76 -11.55 -1.12
CA GLN A 145 13.89 -12.37 -1.96
C GLN A 145 12.43 -12.32 -1.48
N ALA A 146 12.19 -12.48 -0.18
CA ALA A 146 10.85 -12.46 0.40
C ALA A 146 10.18 -11.07 0.26
N ALA A 147 10.92 -9.98 0.48
CA ALA A 147 10.44 -8.62 0.31
C ALA A 147 10.06 -8.32 -1.15
N ARG A 148 10.88 -8.76 -2.11
CA ARG A 148 10.58 -8.65 -3.54
C ARG A 148 9.33 -9.45 -3.93
N LEU A 149 9.18 -10.67 -3.41
CA LEU A 149 7.99 -11.48 -3.64
C LEU A 149 6.74 -10.83 -3.03
N LEU A 150 6.82 -10.26 -1.82
CA LEU A 150 5.72 -9.55 -1.18
C LEU A 150 5.29 -8.34 -2.01
N SER A 151 6.25 -7.52 -2.46
CA SER A 151 6.04 -6.36 -3.33
C SER A 151 5.28 -6.75 -4.60
N ARG A 152 5.72 -7.79 -5.31
CA ARG A 152 5.04 -8.32 -6.49
C ARG A 152 3.64 -8.86 -6.17
N GLN A 153 3.51 -9.60 -5.07
CA GLN A 153 2.23 -10.21 -4.69
C GLN A 153 1.18 -9.14 -4.33
N MET A 154 1.59 -8.07 -3.64
CA MET A 154 0.73 -6.91 -3.35
C MET A 154 0.27 -6.21 -4.63
N GLU A 155 1.16 -6.04 -5.60
CA GLU A 155 0.84 -5.42 -6.89
C GLU A 155 -0.10 -6.30 -7.75
N GLN A 156 0.11 -7.61 -7.74
CA GLN A 156 -0.79 -8.57 -8.38
C GLN A 156 -2.17 -8.60 -7.72
N ALA A 157 -2.21 -8.61 -6.38
CA ALA A 157 -3.46 -8.55 -5.62
C ALA A 157 -4.20 -7.25 -5.88
N TYR A 158 -3.50 -6.11 -5.89
CA TYR A 158 -4.07 -4.82 -6.28
C TYR A 158 -4.68 -4.92 -7.68
N THR A 159 -3.88 -5.28 -8.69
CA THR A 159 -4.33 -5.31 -10.09
C THR A 159 -5.52 -6.25 -10.30
N SER A 160 -5.48 -7.47 -9.76
CA SER A 160 -6.56 -8.44 -9.91
C SER A 160 -7.86 -7.96 -9.26
N GLN A 161 -7.77 -7.38 -8.07
CA GLN A 161 -8.92 -6.85 -7.36
C GLN A 161 -9.45 -5.58 -8.03
N GLN A 162 -8.60 -4.68 -8.52
CA GLN A 162 -9.03 -3.52 -9.30
C GLN A 162 -9.86 -3.94 -10.52
N LEU A 163 -9.40 -4.95 -11.28
CA LEU A 163 -10.08 -5.39 -12.49
C LEU A 163 -11.44 -6.03 -12.21
N MET A 164 -11.53 -6.90 -11.20
CA MET A 164 -12.76 -7.63 -10.91
C MET A 164 -13.72 -6.86 -10.03
N VAL A 165 -13.23 -6.29 -8.93
CA VAL A 165 -14.06 -5.72 -7.87
C VAL A 165 -14.63 -4.38 -8.31
N ILE A 166 -13.82 -3.50 -8.89
CA ILE A 166 -14.32 -2.17 -9.30
C ILE A 166 -15.38 -2.29 -10.37
N ALA A 167 -15.12 -3.11 -11.40
CA ALA A 167 -16.08 -3.33 -12.47
C ALA A 167 -17.40 -3.88 -11.91
N THR A 168 -17.32 -4.91 -11.06
CA THR A 168 -18.50 -5.55 -10.47
C THR A 168 -19.28 -4.58 -9.57
N VAL A 169 -18.60 -3.87 -8.67
CA VAL A 169 -19.23 -2.93 -7.74
C VAL A 169 -19.87 -1.76 -8.48
N ALA A 170 -19.16 -1.15 -9.43
CA ALA A 170 -19.67 -0.01 -10.21
C ALA A 170 -20.90 -0.35 -11.07
N GLU A 171 -20.96 -1.60 -11.55
CA GLU A 171 -22.07 -2.10 -12.38
C GLU A 171 -23.26 -2.56 -11.53
N ARG A 172 -23.00 -3.30 -10.45
CA ARG A 172 -24.04 -4.06 -9.72
C ARG A 172 -24.53 -3.40 -8.44
N ILE A 173 -23.75 -2.51 -7.82
CA ILE A 173 -24.11 -1.90 -6.55
C ILE A 173 -24.46 -0.42 -6.75
N PRO A 174 -25.67 0.04 -6.36
CA PRO A 174 -26.04 1.44 -6.47
C PRO A 174 -25.07 2.37 -5.74
N THR A 175 -24.79 3.54 -6.32
CA THR A 175 -23.85 4.52 -5.77
C THR A 175 -24.26 5.01 -4.37
N SER A 176 -25.56 5.11 -4.09
CA SER A 176 -26.10 5.45 -2.77
C SER A 176 -25.70 4.43 -1.70
N VAL A 177 -25.74 3.14 -2.03
CA VAL A 177 -25.32 2.04 -1.15
C VAL A 177 -23.80 2.05 -0.97
N GLN A 178 -23.04 2.26 -2.04
CA GLN A 178 -21.58 2.36 -1.97
C GLN A 178 -21.11 3.48 -1.03
N ARG A 179 -21.74 4.66 -1.08
CA ARG A 179 -21.40 5.78 -0.18
C ARG A 179 -21.62 5.46 1.31
N GLY A 180 -22.57 4.58 1.62
CA GLY A 180 -22.79 4.08 2.98
C GLY A 180 -21.66 3.18 3.52
N PHE A 181 -20.76 2.70 2.67
CA PHE A 181 -19.62 1.88 3.08
C PHE A 181 -18.63 2.67 3.94
N GLU A 182 -18.33 3.92 3.59
CA GLU A 182 -17.33 4.73 4.31
C GLU A 182 -17.73 4.95 5.77
N GLU A 183 -19.02 5.09 6.06
CA GLU A 183 -19.53 5.19 7.42
C GLU A 183 -19.25 3.93 8.24
N GLN A 184 -19.36 2.75 7.63
CA GLN A 184 -19.06 1.47 8.31
C GLN A 184 -17.56 1.37 8.62
N VAL A 185 -16.69 1.78 7.69
CA VAL A 185 -15.23 1.82 7.93
C VAL A 185 -14.90 2.79 9.06
N ARG A 186 -15.53 3.97 9.11
CA ARG A 186 -15.32 4.94 10.19
C ARG A 186 -15.67 4.39 11.56
N ARG A 187 -16.58 3.42 11.68
CA ARG A 187 -16.91 2.83 12.99
C ARG A 187 -15.88 1.80 13.47
N ARG A 188 -15.09 1.23 12.57
CA ARG A 188 -14.10 0.18 12.88
C ARG A 188 -12.71 0.70 13.25
N LEU A 189 -12.34 1.87 12.74
CA LEU A 189 -11.01 2.44 12.95
C LEU A 189 -11.00 3.48 14.07
N SER A 190 -9.96 3.46 14.91
CA SER A 190 -9.71 4.52 15.89
C SER A 190 -9.43 5.86 15.20
N MET A 191 -9.55 6.97 15.93
CA MET A 191 -9.24 8.29 15.38
C MET A 191 -7.79 8.43 14.94
N GLU A 192 -6.86 7.77 15.63
CA GLU A 192 -5.45 7.74 15.26
C GLU A 192 -5.21 6.96 13.97
N GLN A 193 -5.79 5.75 13.86
CA GLN A 193 -5.72 4.94 12.64
C GLN A 193 -6.29 5.68 11.45
N LYS A 194 -7.46 6.33 11.60
CA LYS A 194 -8.05 7.17 10.54
C LYS A 194 -7.09 8.24 10.06
N ARG A 195 -6.45 8.99 10.97
CA ARG A 195 -5.50 10.05 10.62
C ARG A 195 -4.30 9.50 9.86
N LEU A 196 -3.72 8.40 10.34
CA LEU A 196 -2.60 7.72 9.69
C LEU A 196 -2.96 7.24 8.28
N HIS A 197 -4.11 6.57 8.13
CA HIS A 197 -4.56 6.03 6.85
C HIS A 197 -4.88 7.13 5.84
N VAL A 198 -5.56 8.20 6.24
CA VAL A 198 -5.83 9.33 5.33
C VAL A 198 -4.51 9.93 4.79
N VAL A 199 -3.48 10.09 5.63
CA VAL A 199 -2.16 10.53 5.13
C VAL A 199 -1.53 9.47 4.24
N SER A 200 -1.62 8.19 4.61
CA SER A 200 -1.07 7.09 3.82
C SER A 200 -1.71 7.01 2.44
N PHE A 201 -3.02 7.24 2.33
CA PHE A 201 -3.76 7.28 1.07
C PHE A 201 -3.26 8.45 0.21
N HIS A 202 -3.20 9.66 0.78
CA HIS A 202 -2.67 10.84 0.10
C HIS A 202 -1.28 10.59 -0.47
N GLU A 203 -0.34 10.07 0.34
CA GLU A 203 1.01 9.77 -0.12
C GLU A 203 1.07 8.66 -1.19
N ALA A 204 0.03 7.83 -1.33
CA ALA A 204 0.00 6.72 -2.28
C ALA A 204 -0.49 7.15 -3.66
N ILE A 205 -1.28 8.22 -3.72
CA ILE A 205 -1.94 8.70 -4.94
C ILE A 205 -1.51 10.12 -5.33
N LYS A 206 -0.60 10.76 -4.58
CA LYS A 206 -0.18 12.15 -4.82
C LYS A 206 0.40 12.40 -6.22
N ASP A 207 0.94 11.36 -6.85
CA ASP A 207 1.53 11.40 -8.18
C ASP A 207 0.51 11.08 -9.29
N ASP A 208 -0.74 10.79 -8.93
CA ASP A 208 -1.89 10.60 -9.82
C ASP A 208 -2.86 11.79 -9.66
N PRO A 209 -2.87 12.76 -10.60
CA PRO A 209 -3.70 13.97 -10.49
C PRO A 209 -5.20 13.68 -10.39
N GLU A 210 -5.69 12.65 -11.07
CA GLU A 210 -7.11 12.30 -11.07
C GLU A 210 -7.53 11.70 -9.73
N GLU A 211 -6.75 10.76 -9.21
CA GLU A 211 -7.00 10.17 -7.89
C GLU A 211 -6.85 11.20 -6.78
N LEU A 212 -5.85 12.10 -6.87
CA LEU A 212 -5.66 13.17 -5.92
C LEU A 212 -6.83 14.16 -5.92
N ALA A 213 -7.39 14.48 -7.10
CA ALA A 213 -8.58 15.31 -7.21
C ALA A 213 -9.79 14.64 -6.54
N ARG A 214 -10.02 13.35 -6.80
CA ARG A 214 -11.09 12.57 -6.14
C ARG A 214 -10.89 12.54 -4.63
N PHE A 215 -9.68 12.28 -4.17
CA PHE A 215 -9.33 12.28 -2.74
C PHE A 215 -9.63 13.61 -2.06
N LYS A 216 -9.27 14.73 -2.68
CA LYS A 216 -9.57 16.05 -2.16
C LYS A 216 -11.07 16.35 -2.12
N ALA A 217 -11.84 15.84 -3.08
CA ALA A 217 -13.29 16.01 -3.13
C ALA A 217 -14.01 15.20 -2.03
N THR A 218 -13.50 14.02 -1.66
CA THR A 218 -14.05 13.18 -0.58
C THR A 218 -13.75 13.73 0.81
N LEU A 219 -12.67 14.50 0.99
CA LEU A 219 -12.26 14.98 2.31
C LEU A 219 -12.83 16.36 2.69
N PRO A 220 -13.40 16.49 3.91
CA PRO A 220 -13.77 17.79 4.46
C PRO A 220 -12.60 18.77 4.49
N ALA A 221 -12.85 20.05 4.23
CA ALA A 221 -11.81 21.09 4.20
C ALA A 221 -10.91 21.12 5.46
N PRO A 222 -11.43 20.99 6.71
CA PRO A 222 -10.58 20.97 7.90
C PRO A 222 -9.60 19.80 7.91
N VAL A 223 -10.01 18.63 7.41
CA VAL A 223 -9.14 17.45 7.32
C VAL A 223 -8.00 17.69 6.33
N ARG A 224 -8.29 18.32 5.19
CA ARG A 224 -7.28 18.67 4.17
C ARG A 224 -6.20 19.59 4.71
N LEU A 225 -6.57 20.60 5.51
CA LEU A 225 -5.62 21.53 6.15
C LEU A 225 -4.71 20.81 7.16
N LEU A 226 -5.20 19.77 7.81
CA LEU A 226 -4.46 19.04 8.84
C LEU A 226 -3.52 17.96 8.28
N LEU A 227 -3.66 17.57 7.01
CA LEU A 227 -2.85 16.51 6.37
C LEU A 227 -1.35 16.72 6.58
N GLY A 228 -0.85 17.94 6.38
CA GLY A 228 0.58 18.26 6.53
C GLY A 228 1.07 18.03 7.97
N ASN A 229 0.26 18.43 8.96
CA ASN A 229 0.59 18.25 10.37
C ASN A 229 0.52 16.77 10.78
N TRP A 230 -0.50 16.06 10.32
CA TRP A 230 -0.67 14.63 10.57
C TRP A 230 0.47 13.81 9.95
N ARG A 231 0.90 14.22 8.74
CA ARG A 231 2.05 13.66 8.06
C ARG A 231 3.33 13.80 8.88
N LYS A 232 3.62 15.01 9.36
CA LYS A 232 4.82 15.29 10.17
C LYS A 232 4.79 14.58 11.53
N ARG A 233 3.64 14.60 12.20
CA ARG A 233 3.50 14.16 13.60
C ARG A 233 3.36 12.64 13.75
N TRP A 234 2.69 11.96 12.82
CA TRP A 234 2.34 10.55 12.99
C TRP A 234 2.88 9.67 11.86
N TYR A 235 2.61 10.05 10.61
CA TYR A 235 2.97 9.19 9.48
C TYR A 235 4.48 9.10 9.23
N LEU A 236 5.19 10.22 9.21
CA LEU A 236 6.63 10.23 8.98
C LEU A 236 7.41 9.47 10.07
N PRO A 237 7.14 9.67 11.38
CA PRO A 237 7.76 8.86 12.43
C PRO A 237 7.53 7.36 12.24
N ALA A 238 6.30 6.97 11.90
CA ALA A 238 5.94 5.57 11.71
C ALA A 238 6.59 4.94 10.46
N THR A 239 6.74 5.71 9.38
CA THR A 239 7.25 5.21 8.09
C THR A 239 8.72 5.52 7.83
N ARG A 240 9.39 6.24 8.73
CA ARG A 240 10.79 6.70 8.53
C ARG A 240 11.72 5.58 8.09
N GLN A 241 11.54 4.39 8.65
CA GLN A 241 12.43 3.25 8.40
C GLN A 241 12.24 2.58 7.03
N LEU A 242 11.16 2.93 6.34
CA LEU A 242 10.98 2.58 4.93
C LEU A 242 11.83 3.45 3.98
N ASP A 243 12.28 4.64 4.43
CA ASP A 243 13.04 5.59 3.61
C ASP A 243 14.50 5.80 4.09
N SER A 244 14.80 5.46 5.34
CA SER A 244 15.98 5.93 6.09
C SER A 244 17.31 5.30 5.69
N CYS A 245 17.34 4.14 5.05
CA CYS A 245 18.61 3.52 4.62
C CYS A 245 19.34 4.32 3.52
N VAL A 246 18.74 5.38 2.97
CA VAL A 246 19.34 6.20 1.90
C VAL A 246 20.19 7.38 2.42
N ARG A 247 19.99 7.87 3.65
CA ARG A 247 20.38 9.26 3.99
C ARG A 247 21.64 9.48 4.81
N ARG A 248 22.42 8.46 5.20
CA ARG A 248 23.65 8.71 5.97
C ARG A 248 24.88 9.08 5.13
N GLU A 249 24.88 8.88 3.82
CA GLU A 249 26.06 9.20 2.99
C GLU A 249 26.23 10.71 2.70
N PHE A 250 25.18 11.54 2.88
CA PHE A 250 25.29 12.99 2.61
C PHE A 250 25.68 13.86 3.81
N ALA A 251 25.69 13.32 5.03
CA ALA A 251 26.07 14.08 6.22
C ALA A 251 27.59 13.99 6.54
N ALA A 252 28.29 12.99 5.99
CA ALA A 252 29.72 12.80 6.25
C ALA A 252 30.65 13.54 5.27
N GLY A 253 30.13 14.09 4.16
CA GLY A 253 30.92 14.78 3.13
C GLY A 253 31.08 16.29 3.30
N ARG A 254 30.69 16.87 4.44
CA ARG A 254 30.79 18.33 4.70
C ARG A 254 31.49 18.70 6.01
N ALA A 255 32.39 17.85 6.49
CA ALA A 255 33.28 18.21 7.59
C ALA A 255 34.72 17.87 7.20
N GLY A 256 35.53 18.91 6.95
CA GLY A 256 36.99 18.79 6.98
C GLY A 256 37.73 19.02 5.66
N THR A 257 37.75 20.26 5.17
CA THR A 257 39.01 20.82 4.64
C THR A 257 39.46 21.88 5.64
N PRO A 258 40.49 21.61 6.47
CA PRO A 258 41.18 22.68 7.17
C PRO A 258 42.07 23.38 6.16
N THR A 259 41.79 24.66 5.94
CA THR A 259 42.73 25.60 5.33
C THR A 259 43.77 25.97 6.38
N SER A 260 45.04 25.75 6.08
CA SER A 260 46.21 26.38 6.74
C SER A 260 47.33 26.29 5.69
N GLN A 261 47.71 27.39 5.02
CA GLN A 261 48.72 28.37 5.45
C GLN A 261 50.07 27.72 5.75
#